data_AF-A0A520CHH7-F1
#
_entry.id   AF-A0A520CHH7-F1
#
_cell.length_a   1.000
_cell.length_b   1.000
_cell.length_c   1.000
_cell.angle_alpha   90.00
_cell.angle_beta   90.00
_cell.angle_gamma   90.00
#
_symmetry.space_group_name_H-M   'P 1'
#
loop_
_entity.id
_entity.type
_entity.pdbx_description
1 polymer ?
#
loop_
_entity_poly.entity_id
_entity_poly.type
_entity_poly.pdbx_seq_one_letter_code
_entity_poly.pdbx_strand_id
1 'polypeptide(L)'
;MLDDATKAQLKSYLDRATQPIEIVASLDDSEASGEVLSLLKDVAEASSLVKLTESRDDNHRKPSFSVNRPSENHGPRFAGLPMGHEFTSLILALLQIGGYPPKVEQAVLDQIKALDGDFEFEVYVSLTCHNCPDVVQALNLMAVQNPRIRATMIEGGTFQEEVKERQVMAVPTVFLNGTEFGQGRMSLEEILAKIDTSGVEREARNIAAKDPFDVLVVGGGPAGAAAAVYAARKGIRTGVASERFGGQVLDTMGIENFISIKETEGPKFAHALEEHVRDYDVDIMNLQRAKALVPGKEFVEVQLESGASLKSRTVVISTGARWRNINVPGEHEFKNKGVAYCPHCDGPLFKGKRVAVIGGGNSGVEAAIDLAGIVGHVTLIEFDTALRADAVLQRKLKSLNNVDIFTNAQTTEITGDQKVNGLVYKDRASGALHTVPLEGVFIQIGLIPNTDWLKGVVELSKHG
;
A
#
# COMPACT_ATOMS: atom_id res chain seq x y z
N MET A 1 -12.91 3.83 -30.93
CA MET A 1 -11.71 4.20 -30.17
C MET A 1 -10.79 3.01 -29.89
N LEU A 2 -11.35 1.88 -29.45
CA LEU A 2 -10.57 0.67 -29.15
C LEU A 2 -10.03 0.02 -30.43
N ASP A 3 -8.81 -0.52 -30.38
CA ASP A 3 -8.29 -1.36 -31.45
C ASP A 3 -8.98 -2.73 -31.49
N ASP A 4 -8.84 -3.44 -32.61
CA ASP A 4 -9.54 -4.72 -32.85
C ASP A 4 -9.19 -5.80 -31.82
N ALA A 5 -7.95 -5.82 -31.34
CA ALA A 5 -7.51 -6.78 -30.33
C ALA A 5 -8.20 -6.53 -28.98
N THR A 6 -8.27 -5.26 -28.58
CA THR A 6 -8.93 -4.82 -27.35
C THR A 6 -10.44 -5.04 -27.43
N LYS A 7 -11.06 -4.78 -28.58
CA LYS A 7 -12.48 -5.11 -28.83
C LYS A 7 -12.75 -6.60 -28.68
N ALA A 8 -11.89 -7.46 -29.23
CA ALA A 8 -12.04 -8.91 -29.10
C ALA A 8 -11.89 -9.38 -27.65
N GLN A 9 -10.95 -8.80 -26.89
CA GLN A 9 -10.80 -9.09 -25.46
C GLN A 9 -12.02 -8.65 -24.65
N LEU A 10 -12.51 -7.43 -24.88
CA LEU A 10 -13.70 -6.89 -24.21
C LEU A 10 -14.92 -7.80 -24.45
N LYS A 11 -15.15 -8.22 -25.69
CA LYS A 11 -16.21 -9.16 -26.03
C LYS A 11 -16.07 -10.49 -25.25
N SER A 12 -14.88 -11.09 -25.24
CA SER A 12 -14.60 -12.33 -24.50
C SER A 12 -14.86 -12.20 -22.99
N TYR A 13 -14.61 -11.03 -22.41
CA TYR A 13 -14.99 -10.77 -21.02
C TYR A 13 -16.50 -10.64 -20.86
N LEU A 14 -17.16 -9.81 -21.68
CA LEU A 14 -18.60 -9.56 -21.58
C LEU A 14 -19.46 -10.80 -21.87
N ASP A 15 -18.94 -11.81 -22.57
CA ASP A 15 -19.58 -13.13 -22.71
C ASP A 15 -19.79 -13.85 -21.35
N ARG A 16 -19.08 -13.42 -20.30
CA ARG A 16 -19.26 -13.92 -18.92
C ARG A 16 -20.35 -13.19 -18.13
N ALA A 17 -20.89 -12.08 -18.66
CA ALA A 17 -22.02 -11.40 -18.05
C ALA A 17 -23.29 -12.24 -18.25
N THR A 18 -24.10 -12.32 -17.19
CA THR A 18 -25.36 -13.09 -17.17
C THR A 18 -26.59 -12.20 -16.98
N GLN A 19 -26.38 -10.91 -16.68
CA GLN A 19 -27.44 -9.93 -16.43
C GLN A 19 -27.29 -8.72 -17.37
N PRO A 20 -28.38 -8.03 -17.72
CA PRO A 20 -28.32 -6.82 -18.53
C PRO A 20 -27.58 -5.69 -17.80
N ILE A 21 -26.91 -4.83 -18.57
CA ILE A 21 -26.10 -3.71 -18.12
C ILE A 21 -26.62 -2.43 -18.80
N GLU A 22 -26.88 -1.39 -18.03
CA GLU A 22 -27.27 -0.08 -18.54
C GLU A 22 -26.17 0.95 -18.27
N ILE A 23 -25.63 1.51 -19.35
CA ILE A 23 -24.68 2.61 -19.31
C ILE A 23 -25.46 3.91 -19.53
N VAL A 24 -25.34 4.84 -18.59
CA VAL A 24 -25.95 6.18 -18.70
C VAL A 24 -24.84 7.22 -18.78
N ALA A 25 -24.63 7.76 -19.98
CA ALA A 25 -23.60 8.75 -20.28
C ALA A 25 -24.12 10.17 -20.10
N SER A 26 -23.37 10.98 -19.36
CA SER A 26 -23.57 12.41 -19.14
C SER A 26 -22.52 13.15 -19.96
N LEU A 27 -22.93 13.75 -21.10
CA LEU A 27 -22.02 14.29 -22.11
C LEU A 27 -22.29 15.76 -22.43
N ASP A 28 -21.25 16.45 -22.89
CA ASP A 28 -21.30 17.80 -23.47
C ASP A 28 -20.74 17.80 -24.91
N ASP A 29 -20.45 19.00 -25.45
CA ASP A 29 -19.94 19.16 -26.82
C ASP A 29 -18.39 19.17 -26.91
N SER A 30 -17.68 18.78 -25.84
CA SER A 30 -16.22 18.71 -25.83
C SER A 30 -15.68 17.52 -26.63
N GLU A 31 -14.42 17.63 -27.07
CA GLU A 31 -13.69 16.52 -27.71
C GLU A 31 -13.61 15.29 -26.77
N ALA A 32 -13.37 15.52 -25.48
CA ALA A 32 -13.36 14.48 -24.46
C ALA A 32 -14.71 13.71 -24.38
N SER A 33 -15.85 14.41 -24.50
CA SER A 33 -17.16 13.77 -24.62
C SER A 33 -17.30 12.93 -25.87
N GLY A 34 -16.72 13.36 -26.99
CA GLY A 34 -16.63 12.57 -28.21
C GLY A 34 -15.83 11.27 -28.05
N GLU A 35 -14.70 11.32 -27.35
CA GLU A 35 -13.87 10.15 -27.06
C GLU A 35 -14.57 9.16 -26.13
N VAL A 36 -15.15 9.65 -25.03
CA VAL A 36 -15.93 8.82 -24.10
C VAL A 36 -17.10 8.17 -24.84
N LEU A 37 -17.85 8.91 -25.65
CA LEU A 37 -18.94 8.33 -26.43
C LEU A 37 -18.45 7.26 -27.43
N SER A 38 -17.29 7.47 -28.07
CA SER A 38 -16.70 6.46 -28.96
C SER A 38 -16.35 5.18 -28.21
N LEU A 39 -15.75 5.28 -27.02
CA LEU A 39 -15.50 4.13 -26.15
C LEU A 39 -16.80 3.41 -25.77
N LEU A 40 -17.81 4.15 -25.32
CA LEU A 40 -19.07 3.55 -24.87
C LEU A 40 -19.84 2.85 -26.00
N LYS A 41 -19.74 3.35 -27.24
CA LYS A 41 -20.26 2.67 -28.42
C LYS A 41 -19.53 1.36 -28.69
N ASP A 42 -18.19 1.35 -28.62
CA ASP A 42 -17.41 0.12 -28.75
C ASP A 42 -17.79 -0.91 -27.66
N VAL A 43 -18.08 -0.46 -26.43
CA VAL A 43 -18.54 -1.33 -25.32
C VAL A 43 -19.94 -1.88 -25.58
N ALA A 44 -20.89 -1.03 -26.03
CA ALA A 44 -22.25 -1.46 -26.33
C ALA A 44 -22.31 -2.43 -27.52
N GLU A 45 -21.43 -2.27 -28.51
CA GLU A 45 -21.31 -3.20 -29.65
C GLU A 45 -20.72 -4.56 -29.26
N ALA A 46 -19.95 -4.62 -28.17
CA ALA A 46 -19.29 -5.85 -27.73
C ALA A 46 -20.25 -6.88 -27.11
N SER A 47 -21.43 -6.49 -26.63
CA SER A 47 -22.42 -7.42 -26.06
C SER A 47 -23.85 -6.91 -26.17
N SER A 48 -24.78 -7.81 -26.52
CA SER A 48 -26.21 -7.51 -26.55
C SER A 48 -26.84 -7.26 -25.18
N LEU A 49 -26.13 -7.56 -24.09
CA LEU A 49 -26.55 -7.27 -22.73
C LEU A 49 -26.33 -5.81 -22.34
N VAL A 50 -25.51 -5.07 -23.10
CA VAL A 50 -25.17 -3.68 -22.79
C VAL A 50 -26.07 -2.73 -23.55
N LYS A 51 -26.76 -1.86 -22.83
CA LYS A 51 -27.56 -0.76 -23.38
C LYS A 51 -26.89 0.56 -23.02
N LEU A 52 -26.62 1.40 -24.02
CA LEU A 52 -26.12 2.76 -23.85
C LEU A 52 -27.26 3.76 -23.96
N THR A 53 -27.31 4.70 -23.02
CA THR A 53 -28.20 5.87 -23.03
C THR A 53 -27.39 7.13 -22.81
N GLU A 54 -27.79 8.21 -23.47
CA GLU A 54 -27.15 9.52 -23.33
C GLU A 54 -28.10 10.50 -22.62
N SER A 55 -27.54 11.32 -21.75
CA SER A 55 -28.20 12.38 -21.02
C SER A 55 -27.35 13.66 -21.13
N ARG A 56 -27.99 14.76 -21.51
CA ARG A 56 -27.34 16.08 -21.65
C ARG A 56 -27.82 17.10 -20.63
N ASP A 57 -28.97 16.86 -20.01
CA ASP A 57 -29.64 17.82 -19.11
C ASP A 57 -29.45 17.47 -17.62
N ASP A 58 -28.56 16.53 -17.30
CA ASP A 58 -28.22 16.20 -15.90
C ASP A 58 -27.12 17.11 -15.32
N ASN A 59 -26.96 17.00 -13.99
CA ASN A 59 -25.99 17.76 -13.18
C ASN A 59 -24.72 16.96 -12.87
N HIS A 60 -24.43 15.89 -13.60
CA HIS A 60 -23.21 15.13 -13.41
C HIS A 60 -22.03 15.81 -14.12
N ARG A 61 -20.80 15.40 -13.76
CA ARG A 61 -19.59 15.77 -14.49
C ARG A 61 -19.74 15.40 -15.97
N LYS A 62 -19.23 16.25 -16.87
CA LYS A 62 -19.26 16.00 -18.31
C LYS A 62 -17.82 16.10 -18.85
N PRO A 63 -17.30 15.07 -19.54
CA PRO A 63 -17.94 13.76 -19.74
C PRO A 63 -17.89 12.89 -18.48
N SER A 64 -18.98 12.16 -18.22
CA SER A 64 -18.96 11.01 -17.32
C SER A 64 -20.00 9.97 -17.72
N PHE A 65 -19.96 8.79 -17.15
CA PHE A 65 -21.01 7.78 -17.32
C PHE A 65 -21.10 6.87 -16.11
N SER A 66 -22.30 6.35 -15.86
CA SER A 66 -22.54 5.33 -14.84
C SER A 66 -22.82 3.97 -15.47
N VAL A 67 -22.43 2.90 -14.78
CA VAL A 67 -22.69 1.52 -15.16
C VAL A 67 -23.64 0.91 -14.14
N ASN A 68 -24.87 0.61 -14.53
CA ASN A 68 -25.95 0.21 -13.62
C ASN A 68 -26.61 -1.10 -14.08
N ARG A 69 -27.34 -1.74 -13.16
CA ARG A 69 -28.38 -2.70 -13.57
C ARG A 69 -29.60 -1.93 -14.06
N PRO A 70 -30.46 -2.52 -14.92
CA PRO A 70 -31.69 -1.86 -15.36
C PRO A 70 -32.55 -1.42 -14.17
N SER A 71 -33.03 -0.18 -14.21
CA SER A 71 -33.83 0.47 -13.15
C SER A 71 -33.07 0.83 -11.87
N GLU A 72 -31.77 0.54 -11.77
CA GLU A 72 -30.89 1.04 -10.70
C GLU A 72 -30.16 2.30 -11.17
N ASN A 73 -29.74 3.15 -10.24
CA ASN A 73 -29.00 4.37 -10.54
C ASN A 73 -27.78 4.58 -9.64
N HIS A 74 -27.32 3.54 -8.94
CA HIS A 74 -26.29 3.61 -7.90
C HIS A 74 -25.00 2.87 -8.24
N GLY A 75 -24.87 2.37 -9.48
CA GLY A 75 -23.65 1.73 -9.88
C GLY A 75 -22.47 2.71 -10.00
N PRO A 76 -21.25 2.18 -10.22
CA PRO A 76 -20.05 3.00 -10.35
C PRO A 76 -20.15 4.04 -11.46
N ARG A 77 -19.59 5.23 -11.22
CA ARG A 77 -19.48 6.30 -12.21
C ARG A 77 -18.01 6.57 -12.57
N PHE A 78 -17.76 6.83 -13.84
CA PHE A 78 -16.47 7.23 -14.38
C PHE A 78 -16.60 8.61 -15.00
N ALA A 79 -15.87 9.59 -14.49
CA ALA A 79 -15.75 10.93 -15.03
C ALA A 79 -14.42 11.05 -15.79
N GLY A 80 -14.51 11.37 -17.08
CA GLY A 80 -13.39 11.32 -18.01
C GLY A 80 -13.27 9.97 -18.70
N LEU A 81 -12.09 9.71 -19.29
CA LEU A 81 -11.87 8.54 -20.12
C LEU A 81 -11.15 7.41 -19.32
N PRO A 82 -11.81 6.30 -18.95
CA PRO A 82 -11.20 5.24 -18.15
C PRO A 82 -10.36 4.27 -19.00
N MET A 83 -9.29 4.80 -19.59
CA MET A 83 -8.31 4.06 -20.39
C MET A 83 -7.02 3.81 -19.60
N GLY A 84 -5.97 3.36 -20.27
CA GLY A 84 -4.70 3.02 -19.62
C GLY A 84 -4.91 1.90 -18.59
N HIS A 85 -4.44 2.12 -17.36
CA HIS A 85 -4.60 1.14 -16.28
C HIS A 85 -6.06 0.95 -15.83
N GLU A 86 -6.91 1.98 -15.97
CA GLU A 86 -8.31 1.96 -15.54
C GLU A 86 -9.24 1.23 -16.50
N PHE A 87 -8.76 0.83 -17.68
CA PHE A 87 -9.56 0.00 -18.59
C PHE A 87 -9.96 -1.33 -17.94
N THR A 88 -9.08 -1.89 -17.11
CA THR A 88 -9.36 -3.09 -16.32
C THR A 88 -10.45 -2.84 -15.26
N SER A 89 -10.46 -1.66 -14.65
CA SER A 89 -11.47 -1.23 -13.67
C SER A 89 -12.86 -1.07 -14.32
N LEU A 90 -12.92 -0.55 -15.55
CA LEU A 90 -14.16 -0.49 -16.34
C LEU A 90 -14.68 -1.90 -16.66
N ILE A 91 -13.82 -2.79 -17.16
CA ILE A 91 -14.21 -4.18 -17.47
C ILE A 91 -14.77 -4.86 -16.23
N LEU A 92 -14.10 -4.73 -15.08
CA LEU A 92 -14.54 -5.36 -13.84
C LEU A 92 -15.88 -4.81 -13.35
N ALA A 93 -16.10 -3.49 -13.46
CA ALA A 93 -17.39 -2.87 -13.12
C ALA A 93 -18.53 -3.40 -14.00
N LEU A 94 -18.30 -3.49 -15.32
CA LEU A 94 -19.27 -4.07 -16.28
C LEU A 94 -19.59 -5.53 -15.91
N LEU A 95 -18.57 -6.34 -15.63
CA LEU A 95 -18.72 -7.74 -15.24
C LEU A 95 -19.53 -7.89 -13.95
N GLN A 96 -19.19 -7.14 -12.91
CA GLN A 96 -19.87 -7.22 -11.60
C GLN A 96 -21.33 -6.77 -11.65
N ILE A 97 -21.62 -5.68 -12.39
CA ILE A 97 -23.00 -5.25 -12.68
C ILE A 97 -23.72 -6.32 -13.49
N GLY A 98 -23.05 -6.92 -14.47
CA GLY A 98 -23.54 -8.03 -15.28
C GLY A 98 -23.65 -9.37 -14.55
N GLY A 99 -23.49 -9.41 -13.22
CA GLY A 99 -23.71 -10.61 -12.40
C GLY A 99 -22.49 -11.53 -12.24
N TYR A 100 -21.31 -11.14 -12.70
CA TYR A 100 -20.07 -11.88 -12.46
C TYR A 100 -19.65 -11.74 -10.98
N PRO A 101 -19.38 -12.84 -10.26
CA PRO A 101 -19.09 -12.78 -8.83
C PRO A 101 -17.74 -12.10 -8.54
N PRO A 102 -17.66 -11.23 -7.52
CA PRO A 102 -16.40 -10.63 -7.10
C PRO A 102 -15.50 -11.67 -6.41
N LYS A 103 -14.18 -11.51 -6.55
CA LYS A 103 -13.18 -12.39 -5.92
C LYS A 103 -12.77 -11.85 -4.54
N VAL A 104 -13.73 -11.75 -3.63
CA VAL A 104 -13.49 -11.33 -2.23
C VAL A 104 -14.21 -12.29 -1.29
N GLU A 105 -13.80 -12.32 -0.02
CA GLU A 105 -14.42 -13.18 0.98
C GLU A 105 -15.90 -12.79 1.22
N GLN A 106 -16.76 -13.79 1.42
CA GLN A 106 -18.21 -13.56 1.62
C GLN A 106 -18.47 -12.65 2.83
N ALA A 107 -17.67 -12.76 3.90
CA ALA A 107 -17.78 -11.92 5.08
C ALA A 107 -17.58 -10.42 4.76
N VAL A 108 -16.67 -10.10 3.83
CA VAL A 108 -16.44 -8.72 3.37
C VAL A 108 -17.64 -8.20 2.57
N LEU A 109 -18.23 -9.03 1.70
CA LEU A 109 -19.45 -8.66 0.97
C LEU A 109 -20.62 -8.40 1.92
N ASP A 110 -20.79 -9.25 2.92
CA ASP A 110 -21.85 -9.11 3.92
C ASP A 110 -21.63 -7.86 4.78
N GLN A 111 -20.38 -7.54 5.10
CA GLN A 111 -20.01 -6.29 5.75
C GLN A 111 -20.40 -5.07 4.90
N ILE A 112 -20.02 -5.04 3.62
CA ILE A 112 -20.36 -3.93 2.71
C ILE A 112 -21.88 -3.72 2.65
N LYS A 113 -22.64 -4.81 2.46
CA LYS A 113 -24.11 -4.77 2.39
C LYS A 113 -24.76 -4.28 3.67
N ALA A 114 -24.12 -4.51 4.82
CA ALA A 114 -24.62 -4.14 6.13
C ALA A 114 -24.31 -2.68 6.52
N LEU A 115 -23.55 -1.93 5.72
CA LEU A 115 -23.24 -0.53 6.01
C LEU A 115 -24.50 0.34 5.96
N ASP A 116 -24.73 1.09 7.05
CA ASP A 116 -25.92 1.92 7.27
C ASP A 116 -25.64 3.44 7.16
N GLY A 117 -24.52 3.81 6.54
CA GLY A 117 -24.16 5.20 6.23
C GLY A 117 -24.33 5.53 4.76
N ASP A 118 -24.49 6.82 4.44
CA ASP A 118 -24.41 7.33 3.07
C ASP A 118 -22.97 7.78 2.79
N PHE A 119 -22.37 7.17 1.78
CA PHE A 119 -20.97 7.36 1.44
C PHE A 119 -20.81 7.77 -0.02
N GLU A 120 -20.32 8.98 -0.27
CA GLU A 120 -19.98 9.47 -1.59
C GLU A 120 -18.46 9.53 -1.75
N PHE A 121 -17.93 8.53 -2.43
CA PHE A 121 -16.51 8.43 -2.75
C PHE A 121 -16.20 9.05 -4.10
N GLU A 122 -15.16 9.88 -4.13
CA GLU A 122 -14.56 10.44 -5.33
C GLU A 122 -13.07 10.08 -5.34
N VAL A 123 -12.59 9.41 -6.39
CA VAL A 123 -11.18 9.01 -6.51
C VAL A 123 -10.55 9.65 -7.73
N TYR A 124 -9.56 10.51 -7.49
CA TYR A 124 -8.76 11.13 -8.55
C TYR A 124 -7.65 10.19 -9.00
N VAL A 125 -7.55 10.00 -10.31
CA VAL A 125 -6.58 9.09 -10.95
C VAL A 125 -5.86 9.76 -12.12
N SER A 126 -4.81 9.12 -12.59
CA SER A 126 -4.14 9.41 -13.87
C SER A 126 -4.09 8.13 -14.70
N LEU A 127 -4.18 8.24 -16.03
CA LEU A 127 -4.12 7.09 -16.94
C LEU A 127 -2.80 6.29 -16.84
N THR A 128 -1.74 6.93 -16.37
CA THR A 128 -0.40 6.33 -16.18
C THR A 128 -0.18 5.77 -14.78
N CYS A 129 -1.15 5.90 -13.88
CA CYS A 129 -1.02 5.45 -12.49
C CYS A 129 -1.19 3.94 -12.37
N HIS A 130 -0.11 3.22 -12.06
CA HIS A 130 -0.14 1.77 -11.86
C HIS A 130 -0.90 1.32 -10.60
N ASN A 131 -1.01 2.18 -9.58
CA ASN A 131 -1.60 1.85 -8.27
C ASN A 131 -3.08 2.25 -8.14
N CYS A 132 -3.59 3.05 -9.06
CA CYS A 132 -4.96 3.57 -9.02
C CYS A 132 -6.04 2.49 -9.22
N PRO A 133 -5.85 1.48 -10.09
CA PRO A 133 -6.90 0.50 -10.36
C PRO A 133 -7.36 -0.26 -9.12
N ASP A 134 -6.45 -0.61 -8.20
CA ASP A 134 -6.81 -1.34 -6.98
C ASP A 134 -7.84 -0.57 -6.13
N VAL A 135 -7.64 0.74 -5.99
CA VAL A 135 -8.52 1.62 -5.19
C VAL A 135 -9.84 1.84 -5.92
N VAL A 136 -9.79 2.09 -7.23
CA VAL A 136 -11.00 2.28 -8.06
C VAL A 136 -11.85 1.01 -8.05
N GLN A 137 -11.24 -0.17 -8.21
CA GLN A 137 -11.94 -1.45 -8.21
C GLN A 137 -12.56 -1.78 -6.85
N ALA A 138 -11.87 -1.45 -5.75
CA ALA A 138 -12.43 -1.61 -4.40
C ALA A 138 -13.67 -0.73 -4.20
N LEU A 139 -13.60 0.55 -4.53
CA LEU A 139 -14.73 1.49 -4.40
C LEU A 139 -15.89 1.14 -5.34
N ASN A 140 -15.59 0.72 -6.57
CA ASN A 140 -16.59 0.26 -7.53
C ASN A 140 -17.34 -0.96 -6.99
N LEU A 141 -16.62 -1.95 -6.45
CA LEU A 141 -17.24 -3.13 -5.84
C LEU A 141 -18.16 -2.71 -4.69
N MET A 142 -17.76 -1.77 -3.84
CA MET A 142 -18.61 -1.27 -2.75
C MET A 142 -19.92 -0.66 -3.27
N ALA A 143 -19.85 0.18 -4.30
CA ALA A 143 -21.03 0.79 -4.93
C ALA A 143 -21.95 -0.24 -5.63
N VAL A 144 -21.39 -1.32 -6.18
CA VAL A 144 -22.17 -2.43 -6.75
C VAL A 144 -22.94 -3.21 -5.68
N GLN A 145 -22.37 -3.35 -4.48
CA GLN A 145 -22.92 -4.18 -3.41
C GLN A 145 -23.85 -3.45 -2.44
N ASN A 146 -23.72 -2.13 -2.28
CA ASN A 146 -24.56 -1.35 -1.38
C ASN A 146 -25.09 -0.05 -2.05
N PRO A 147 -26.41 0.13 -2.18
CA PRO A 147 -27.01 1.28 -2.86
C PRO A 147 -26.78 2.64 -2.18
N ARG A 148 -26.31 2.65 -0.92
CA ARG A 148 -25.95 3.85 -0.16
C ARG A 148 -24.51 4.31 -0.40
N ILE A 149 -23.74 3.53 -1.15
CA ILE A 149 -22.37 3.85 -1.52
C ILE A 149 -22.35 4.33 -2.97
N ARG A 150 -21.87 5.55 -3.18
CA ARG A 150 -21.59 6.12 -4.51
C ARG A 150 -20.08 6.17 -4.71
N ALA A 151 -19.63 5.72 -5.87
CA ALA A 151 -18.21 5.76 -6.24
C ALA A 151 -18.06 6.43 -7.60
N THR A 152 -17.28 7.50 -7.65
CA THR A 152 -16.93 8.22 -8.88
C THR A 152 -15.42 8.21 -9.08
N MET A 153 -14.94 7.51 -10.12
CA MET A 153 -13.58 7.68 -10.61
C MET A 153 -13.48 8.98 -11.40
N ILE A 154 -12.46 9.80 -11.16
CA ILE A 154 -12.24 11.09 -11.83
C ILE A 154 -10.86 11.08 -12.47
N GLU A 155 -10.82 11.15 -13.80
CA GLU A 155 -9.59 11.24 -14.57
C GLU A 155 -9.05 12.68 -14.50
N GLY A 156 -7.92 12.86 -13.81
CA GLY A 156 -7.38 14.18 -13.49
C GLY A 156 -6.93 14.99 -14.71
N GLY A 157 -6.59 14.34 -15.83
CA GLY A 157 -6.23 14.99 -17.08
C GLY A 157 -7.41 15.73 -17.74
N THR A 158 -8.63 15.20 -17.60
CA THR A 158 -9.90 15.79 -18.06
C THR A 158 -10.39 16.84 -17.08
N PHE A 159 -10.25 16.61 -15.77
CA PHE A 159 -10.77 17.48 -14.71
C PHE A 159 -9.65 18.26 -13.98
N GLN A 160 -8.79 18.94 -14.73
CA GLN A 160 -7.61 19.64 -14.17
C GLN A 160 -7.95 20.77 -13.20
N GLU A 161 -9.04 21.50 -13.44
CA GLU A 161 -9.48 22.56 -12.53
C GLU A 161 -9.84 21.99 -11.15
N GLU A 162 -10.53 20.84 -11.09
CA GLU A 162 -10.84 20.19 -9.81
C GLU A 162 -9.58 19.70 -9.10
N VAL A 163 -8.61 19.13 -9.84
CA VAL A 163 -7.31 18.71 -9.29
C VAL A 163 -6.61 19.89 -8.61
N LYS A 164 -6.64 21.06 -9.25
CA LYS A 164 -6.04 22.29 -8.73
C LYS A 164 -6.81 22.85 -7.53
N GLU A 165 -8.13 22.96 -7.63
CA GLU A 165 -8.98 23.49 -6.55
C GLU A 165 -8.92 22.64 -5.29
N ARG A 166 -8.90 21.32 -5.46
CA ARG A 166 -8.81 20.36 -4.34
C ARG A 166 -7.39 20.03 -3.91
N GLN A 167 -6.39 20.68 -4.50
CA GLN A 167 -4.97 20.49 -4.19
C GLN A 167 -4.53 19.02 -4.24
N VAL A 168 -4.97 18.29 -5.26
CA VAL A 168 -4.60 16.88 -5.45
C VAL A 168 -3.17 16.82 -5.99
N MET A 169 -2.21 16.54 -5.10
CA MET A 169 -0.78 16.53 -5.43
C MET A 169 -0.26 15.16 -5.90
N ALA A 170 -0.98 14.07 -5.61
CA ALA A 170 -0.64 12.73 -6.05
C ALA A 170 -1.90 11.88 -6.26
N VAL A 171 -1.76 10.74 -6.94
CA VAL A 171 -2.85 9.82 -7.23
C VAL A 171 -2.46 8.36 -6.87
N PRO A 172 -3.42 7.51 -6.45
CA PRO A 172 -4.82 7.83 -6.24
C PRO A 172 -5.02 8.70 -4.98
N THR A 173 -5.90 9.68 -5.06
CA THR A 173 -6.38 10.45 -3.90
C THR A 173 -7.89 10.28 -3.80
N VAL A 174 -8.36 9.85 -2.63
CA VAL A 174 -9.77 9.55 -2.37
C VAL A 174 -10.35 10.62 -1.46
N PHE A 175 -11.52 11.12 -1.83
CA PHE A 175 -12.39 11.94 -1.00
C PHE A 175 -13.62 11.11 -0.61
N LEU A 176 -14.10 11.34 0.61
CA LEU A 176 -15.37 10.83 1.12
C LEU A 176 -16.22 12.01 1.59
N ASN A 177 -17.42 12.16 1.03
CA ASN A 177 -18.37 13.22 1.37
C ASN A 177 -17.71 14.62 1.33
N GLY A 178 -16.88 14.86 0.30
CA GLY A 178 -16.15 16.11 0.09
C GLY A 178 -14.89 16.33 0.95
N THR A 179 -14.57 15.41 1.87
CA THR A 179 -13.35 15.49 2.71
C THR A 179 -12.30 14.49 2.26
N GLU A 180 -11.02 14.84 2.33
CA GLU A 180 -9.94 13.90 2.01
C GLU A 180 -9.99 12.68 2.94
N PHE A 181 -10.01 11.49 2.33
CA PHE A 181 -10.13 10.19 3.03
C PHE A 181 -8.80 9.44 3.10
N GLY A 182 -7.99 9.58 2.07
CA GLY A 182 -6.66 8.99 2.01
C GLY A 182 -6.03 9.11 0.63
N GLN A 183 -4.72 8.92 0.60
CA GLN A 183 -3.91 8.98 -0.60
C GLN A 183 -3.02 7.72 -0.70
N GLY A 184 -2.74 7.31 -1.93
CA GLY A 184 -1.94 6.12 -2.21
C GLY A 184 -2.77 4.85 -2.19
N ARG A 185 -2.09 3.71 -2.29
CA ARG A 185 -2.73 2.40 -2.37
C ARG A 185 -3.51 2.10 -1.09
N MET A 186 -4.76 1.70 -1.24
CA MET A 186 -5.65 1.27 -0.16
C MET A 186 -6.41 0.02 -0.61
N SER A 187 -6.43 -1.00 0.24
CA SER A 187 -7.24 -2.21 0.07
C SER A 187 -8.70 -1.96 0.43
N LEU A 188 -9.59 -2.86 -0.01
CA LEU A 188 -11.02 -2.83 0.32
C LEU A 188 -11.24 -2.87 1.83
N GLU A 189 -10.48 -3.72 2.52
CA GLU A 189 -10.53 -3.90 3.97
C GLU A 189 -10.09 -2.64 4.72
N GLU A 190 -9.04 -1.96 4.26
CA GLU A 190 -8.59 -0.68 4.83
C GLU A 190 -9.63 0.43 4.65
N ILE A 191 -10.30 0.47 3.50
CA ILE A 191 -11.40 1.43 3.26
C ILE A 191 -12.57 1.14 4.20
N LEU A 192 -12.98 -0.13 4.31
CA LEU A 192 -14.07 -0.57 5.18
C LEU A 192 -13.79 -0.26 6.65
N ALA A 193 -12.58 -0.52 7.14
CA ALA A 193 -12.21 -0.26 8.52
C ALA A 193 -12.29 1.22 8.89
N LYS A 194 -12.09 2.13 7.92
CA LYS A 194 -12.20 3.58 8.15
C LYS A 194 -13.65 4.08 8.17
N ILE A 195 -14.57 3.44 7.45
CA ILE A 195 -15.96 3.92 7.34
C ILE A 195 -16.95 3.14 8.21
N ASP A 196 -16.65 1.88 8.52
CA ASP A 196 -17.53 1.01 9.31
C ASP A 196 -17.20 1.12 10.81
N THR A 197 -17.58 2.26 11.40
CA THR A 197 -17.42 2.46 12.86
C THR A 197 -18.18 1.42 13.69
N SER A 198 -19.28 0.85 13.15
CA SER A 198 -20.02 -0.28 13.74
C SER A 198 -19.36 -1.65 13.49
N GLY A 199 -18.59 -1.75 12.41
CA GLY A 199 -17.87 -2.93 11.96
C GLY A 199 -16.68 -3.25 12.82
N VAL A 200 -15.99 -2.23 13.35
CA VAL A 200 -14.90 -2.45 14.30
C VAL A 200 -15.39 -3.19 15.54
N GLU A 201 -16.53 -2.79 16.12
CA GLU A 201 -17.12 -3.48 17.27
C GLU A 201 -17.71 -4.85 16.93
N ARG A 202 -18.32 -5.01 15.74
CA ARG A 202 -18.82 -6.31 15.27
C ARG A 202 -17.66 -7.29 15.02
N GLU A 203 -16.60 -6.83 14.36
CA GLU A 203 -15.43 -7.65 14.06
C GLU A 203 -14.66 -7.98 15.34
N ALA A 204 -14.52 -7.03 16.26
CA ALA A 204 -13.96 -7.30 17.58
C ALA A 204 -14.76 -8.39 18.32
N ARG A 205 -16.11 -8.37 18.24
CA ARG A 205 -16.96 -9.44 18.79
C ARG A 205 -16.78 -10.77 18.06
N ASN A 206 -16.68 -10.78 16.74
CA ASN A 206 -16.43 -11.99 15.95
C ASN A 206 -15.09 -12.63 16.33
N ILE A 207 -14.04 -11.82 16.41
CA ILE A 207 -12.70 -12.23 16.82
C ILE A 207 -12.71 -12.77 18.25
N ALA A 208 -13.35 -12.06 19.18
CA ALA A 208 -13.46 -12.49 20.58
C ALA A 208 -14.27 -13.78 20.76
N ALA A 209 -15.16 -14.12 19.82
CA ALA A 209 -15.95 -15.34 19.83
C ALA A 209 -15.21 -16.57 19.24
N LYS A 210 -14.03 -16.39 18.62
CA LYS A 210 -13.26 -17.51 18.05
C LYS A 210 -12.77 -18.46 19.16
N ASP A 211 -12.89 -19.76 18.89
CA ASP A 211 -12.33 -20.78 19.77
C ASP A 211 -10.80 -20.65 19.90
N PRO A 212 -10.23 -21.02 21.06
CA PRO A 212 -8.79 -20.93 21.29
C PRO A 212 -7.98 -21.63 20.20
N PHE A 213 -6.87 -21.00 19.80
CA PHE A 213 -5.94 -21.55 18.82
C PHE A 213 -4.93 -22.49 19.47
N ASP A 214 -4.42 -23.46 18.72
CA ASP A 214 -3.23 -24.20 19.15
C ASP A 214 -1.99 -23.31 19.01
N VAL A 215 -1.90 -22.55 17.92
CA VAL A 215 -0.87 -21.56 17.65
C VAL A 215 -1.50 -20.26 17.15
N LEU A 216 -1.19 -19.14 17.83
CA LEU A 216 -1.51 -17.80 17.34
C LEU A 216 -0.23 -17.07 16.96
N VAL A 217 -0.13 -16.67 15.69
CA VAL A 217 0.97 -15.85 15.16
C VAL A 217 0.56 -14.39 15.22
N VAL A 218 1.38 -13.53 15.84
CA VAL A 218 1.15 -12.09 15.94
C VAL A 218 2.14 -11.36 15.03
N GLY A 219 1.64 -10.87 13.90
CA GLY A 219 2.38 -10.19 12.84
C GLY A 219 2.42 -11.01 11.54
N GLY A 220 1.87 -10.45 10.46
CA GLY A 220 1.67 -11.11 9.16
C GLY A 220 2.78 -10.88 8.14
N GLY A 221 4.00 -10.52 8.57
CA GLY A 221 5.15 -10.40 7.68
C GLY A 221 5.72 -11.76 7.25
N PRO A 222 6.86 -11.81 6.54
CA PRO A 222 7.45 -13.06 6.05
C PRO A 222 7.69 -14.11 7.15
N ALA A 223 8.12 -13.68 8.33
CA ALA A 223 8.31 -14.57 9.47
C ALA A 223 6.99 -15.19 9.95
N GLY A 224 5.91 -14.40 10.00
CA GLY A 224 4.59 -14.87 10.42
C GLY A 224 3.94 -15.79 9.39
N ALA A 225 4.02 -15.44 8.11
CA ALA A 225 3.54 -16.28 7.01
C ALA A 225 4.25 -17.65 7.01
N ALA A 226 5.58 -17.67 7.18
CA ALA A 226 6.34 -18.91 7.29
C ALA A 226 5.90 -19.74 8.52
N ALA A 227 5.75 -19.12 9.69
CA ALA A 227 5.29 -19.81 10.89
C ALA A 227 3.88 -20.42 10.71
N ALA A 228 2.97 -19.67 10.09
CA ALA A 228 1.60 -20.10 9.83
C ALA A 228 1.55 -21.31 8.89
N VAL A 229 2.26 -21.28 7.75
CA VAL A 229 2.35 -22.41 6.81
C VAL A 229 2.87 -23.66 7.54
N TYR A 230 3.94 -23.53 8.32
CA TYR A 230 4.53 -24.69 9.01
C TYR A 230 3.63 -25.25 10.11
N ALA A 231 2.93 -24.40 10.86
CA ALA A 231 1.97 -24.83 11.87
C ALA A 231 0.76 -25.53 11.23
N ALA A 232 0.16 -24.92 10.21
CA ALA A 232 -1.01 -25.47 9.53
C ALA A 232 -0.73 -26.81 8.85
N ARG A 233 0.49 -27.02 8.32
CA ARG A 233 0.96 -28.30 7.77
C ARG A 233 1.01 -29.45 8.80
N LYS A 234 0.92 -29.15 10.09
CA LYS A 234 0.79 -30.15 11.17
C LYS A 234 -0.65 -30.42 11.57
N GLY A 235 -1.64 -29.76 10.94
CA GLY A 235 -3.07 -29.98 11.18
C GLY A 235 -3.56 -29.39 12.51
N ILE A 236 -2.85 -28.42 13.07
CA ILE A 236 -3.22 -27.75 14.32
C ILE A 236 -3.90 -26.41 14.03
N ARG A 237 -4.83 -25.99 14.91
CA ARG A 237 -5.63 -24.78 14.70
C ARG A 237 -4.75 -23.54 14.78
N THR A 238 -4.55 -22.90 13.62
CA THR A 238 -3.57 -21.83 13.43
C THR A 238 -4.27 -20.52 13.09
N GLY A 239 -3.95 -19.46 13.82
CA GLY A 239 -4.44 -18.11 13.55
C GLY A 239 -3.29 -17.14 13.30
N VAL A 240 -3.52 -16.12 12.50
CA VAL A 240 -2.58 -15.02 12.25
C VAL A 240 -3.28 -13.70 12.52
N ALA A 241 -2.92 -13.00 13.60
CA ALA A 241 -3.36 -11.63 13.84
C ALA A 241 -2.33 -10.67 13.25
N SER A 242 -2.73 -9.83 12.29
CA SER A 242 -1.80 -8.90 11.63
C SER A 242 -2.40 -7.52 11.40
N GLU A 243 -1.57 -6.48 11.54
CA GLU A 243 -1.96 -5.13 11.17
C GLU A 243 -2.07 -4.98 9.65
N ARG A 244 -1.06 -5.49 8.93
CA ARG A 244 -1.02 -5.54 7.46
C ARG A 244 -0.28 -6.81 7.03
N PHE A 245 -0.97 -7.73 6.37
CA PHE A 245 -0.33 -8.95 5.85
C PHE A 245 0.77 -8.60 4.84
N GLY A 246 1.87 -9.34 4.82
CA GLY A 246 3.08 -9.01 4.05
C GLY A 246 4.07 -8.14 4.81
N GLY A 247 3.63 -7.29 5.73
CA GLY A 247 4.53 -6.47 6.56
C GLY A 247 5.38 -5.49 5.74
N GLN A 248 6.69 -5.42 6.03
CA GLN A 248 7.59 -4.44 5.40
C GLN A 248 7.79 -4.62 3.90
N VAL A 249 7.73 -5.87 3.40
CA VAL A 249 8.05 -6.14 1.98
C VAL A 249 7.04 -5.47 1.06
N LEU A 250 5.81 -5.19 1.51
CA LEU A 250 4.81 -4.44 0.74
C LEU A 250 5.28 -3.05 0.31
N ASP A 251 6.16 -2.41 1.09
CA ASP A 251 6.69 -1.07 0.77
C ASP A 251 8.02 -1.13 0.02
N THR A 252 8.47 -2.32 -0.38
CA THR A 252 9.73 -2.54 -1.10
C THR A 252 9.48 -2.60 -2.60
N MET A 253 10.25 -1.83 -3.37
CA MET A 253 10.13 -1.82 -4.83
C MET A 253 10.64 -3.13 -5.45
N GLY A 254 11.93 -3.42 -5.30
CA GLY A 254 12.59 -4.60 -5.86
C GLY A 254 13.24 -5.47 -4.79
N ILE A 255 13.22 -6.78 -5.00
CA ILE A 255 13.80 -7.79 -4.13
C ILE A 255 14.60 -8.77 -5.01
N GLU A 256 15.92 -8.73 -4.90
CA GLU A 256 16.86 -9.54 -5.69
C GLU A 256 17.63 -10.58 -4.86
N ASN A 257 17.29 -10.69 -3.57
CA ASN A 257 18.00 -11.50 -2.59
C ASN A 257 17.14 -12.58 -1.93
N PHE A 258 15.94 -12.83 -2.45
CA PHE A 258 15.12 -13.96 -2.01
C PHE A 258 15.56 -15.24 -2.74
N ILE A 259 16.31 -16.10 -2.05
CA ILE A 259 16.95 -17.29 -2.64
C ILE A 259 15.96 -18.10 -3.50
N SER A 260 16.42 -18.54 -4.68
CA SER A 260 15.65 -19.17 -5.78
C SER A 260 14.81 -18.24 -6.66
N ILE A 261 14.59 -16.98 -6.24
CA ILE A 261 13.92 -15.95 -7.03
C ILE A 261 14.95 -14.86 -7.36
N LYS A 262 15.33 -14.74 -8.65
CA LYS A 262 16.34 -13.77 -9.08
C LYS A 262 15.91 -12.33 -8.87
N GLU A 263 14.64 -12.04 -9.13
CA GLU A 263 14.05 -10.72 -9.00
C GLU A 263 12.53 -10.88 -8.75
N THR A 264 12.00 -10.11 -7.81
CA THR A 264 10.56 -9.94 -7.58
C THR A 264 10.32 -8.56 -7.00
N GLU A 265 9.05 -8.18 -6.89
CA GLU A 265 8.63 -6.93 -6.27
C GLU A 265 7.93 -7.21 -4.94
N GLY A 266 7.95 -6.23 -4.05
CA GLY A 266 7.38 -6.32 -2.71
C GLY A 266 5.92 -6.80 -2.67
N PRO A 267 4.99 -6.14 -3.39
CA PRO A 267 3.60 -6.56 -3.45
C PRO A 267 3.39 -7.95 -4.02
N LYS A 268 4.12 -8.30 -5.10
CA LYS A 268 4.06 -9.63 -5.71
C LYS A 268 4.52 -10.71 -4.72
N PHE A 269 5.58 -10.43 -3.97
CA PHE A 269 6.09 -11.33 -2.96
C PHE A 269 5.13 -11.48 -1.77
N ALA A 270 4.56 -10.38 -1.27
CA ALA A 270 3.55 -10.40 -0.20
C ALA A 270 2.31 -11.22 -0.61
N HIS A 271 1.83 -11.05 -1.83
CA HIS A 271 0.70 -11.81 -2.35
C HIS A 271 1.02 -13.30 -2.43
N ALA A 272 2.19 -13.67 -2.95
CA ALA A 272 2.62 -15.08 -3.00
C ALA A 272 2.74 -15.71 -1.60
N LEU A 273 3.16 -14.95 -0.59
CA LEU A 273 3.14 -15.41 0.81
C LEU A 273 1.70 -15.64 1.30
N GLU A 274 0.79 -14.72 1.00
CA GLU A 274 -0.62 -14.83 1.42
C GLU A 274 -1.31 -16.00 0.74
N GLU A 275 -1.12 -16.18 -0.57
CA GLU A 275 -1.65 -17.32 -1.33
C GLU A 275 -1.19 -18.65 -0.71
N HIS A 276 0.09 -18.78 -0.34
CA HIS A 276 0.59 -20.00 0.27
C HIS A 276 0.05 -20.23 1.68
N VAL A 277 -0.22 -19.17 2.46
CA VAL A 277 -0.90 -19.33 3.77
C VAL A 277 -2.34 -19.79 3.57
N ARG A 278 -3.06 -19.21 2.59
CA ARG A 278 -4.45 -19.51 2.28
C ARG A 278 -4.69 -20.87 1.64
N ASP A 279 -3.63 -21.52 1.14
CA ASP A 279 -3.66 -22.93 0.69
C ASP A 279 -3.96 -23.90 1.86
N TYR A 280 -3.80 -23.44 3.10
CA TYR A 280 -4.13 -24.19 4.32
C TYR A 280 -5.28 -23.52 5.09
N ASP A 281 -5.87 -24.26 6.03
CA ASP A 281 -6.92 -23.76 6.94
C ASP A 281 -6.31 -22.88 8.06
N VAL A 282 -5.82 -21.70 7.66
CA VAL A 282 -5.28 -20.67 8.55
C VAL A 282 -6.27 -19.52 8.64
N ASP A 283 -6.63 -19.18 9.88
CA ASP A 283 -7.50 -18.04 10.17
C ASP A 283 -6.68 -16.74 10.17
N ILE A 284 -6.72 -15.99 9.07
CA ILE A 284 -6.02 -14.71 8.92
C ILE A 284 -6.95 -13.58 9.39
N MET A 285 -6.57 -12.91 10.48
CA MET A 285 -7.25 -11.76 11.06
C MET A 285 -6.43 -10.50 10.78
N ASN A 286 -6.75 -9.83 9.66
CA ASN A 286 -6.11 -8.59 9.24
C ASN A 286 -6.63 -7.36 10.01
N LEU A 287 -5.89 -6.26 9.92
CA LEU A 287 -6.17 -4.99 10.59
C LEU A 287 -6.25 -5.10 12.12
N GLN A 288 -5.52 -6.07 12.70
CA GLN A 288 -5.44 -6.29 14.14
C GLN A 288 -4.04 -5.96 14.67
N ARG A 289 -3.98 -4.99 15.58
CA ARG A 289 -2.75 -4.67 16.32
C ARG A 289 -2.84 -5.23 17.74
N ALA A 290 -1.80 -5.95 18.16
CA ALA A 290 -1.69 -6.44 19.52
C ALA A 290 -1.33 -5.31 20.50
N LYS A 291 -2.05 -5.25 21.61
CA LYS A 291 -1.93 -4.26 22.68
C LYS A 291 -1.26 -4.81 23.93
N ALA A 292 -1.53 -6.07 24.27
CA ALA A 292 -0.96 -6.72 25.44
C ALA A 292 -0.89 -8.24 25.28
N LEU A 293 0.12 -8.85 25.90
CA LEU A 293 0.24 -10.29 26.06
C LEU A 293 -0.03 -10.65 27.52
N VAL A 294 -1.00 -11.52 27.79
CA VAL A 294 -1.36 -11.95 29.14
C VAL A 294 -1.10 -13.45 29.27
N PRO A 295 -0.04 -13.86 29.99
CA PRO A 295 0.23 -15.28 30.24
C PRO A 295 -0.88 -15.90 31.10
N GLY A 296 -1.33 -17.10 30.73
CA GLY A 296 -2.28 -17.89 31.50
C GLY A 296 -1.82 -19.33 31.68
N LYS A 297 -2.52 -20.08 32.54
CA LYS A 297 -2.16 -21.47 32.86
C LYS A 297 -2.45 -22.45 31.73
N GLU A 298 -3.55 -22.26 31.02
CA GLU A 298 -3.99 -23.14 29.93
C GLU A 298 -3.85 -22.47 28.56
N PHE A 299 -4.17 -21.17 28.48
CA PHE A 299 -4.04 -20.36 27.29
C PHE A 299 -3.33 -19.05 27.61
N VAL A 300 -2.51 -18.59 26.69
CA VAL A 300 -2.03 -17.22 26.60
C VAL A 300 -3.11 -16.39 25.92
N GLU A 301 -3.38 -15.20 26.43
CA GLU A 301 -4.31 -14.24 25.83
C GLU A 301 -3.54 -13.11 25.14
N VAL A 302 -3.94 -12.77 23.92
CA VAL A 302 -3.47 -11.61 23.16
C VAL A 302 -4.60 -10.62 23.07
N GLN A 303 -4.45 -9.47 23.72
CA GLN A 303 -5.42 -8.38 23.67
C GLN A 303 -5.11 -7.49 22.48
N LEU A 304 -6.13 -7.09 21.73
CA LEU A 304 -6.01 -6.27 20.53
C LEU A 304 -6.42 -4.82 20.80
N GLU A 305 -5.90 -3.88 20.01
CA GLU A 305 -6.30 -2.46 20.10
C GLU A 305 -7.79 -2.24 19.78
N SER A 306 -8.40 -3.14 18.99
CA SER A 306 -9.84 -3.17 18.71
C SER A 306 -10.72 -3.50 19.92
N GLY A 307 -10.11 -3.90 21.05
CA GLY A 307 -10.81 -4.32 22.27
C GLY A 307 -11.15 -5.81 22.32
N ALA A 308 -10.91 -6.55 21.23
CA ALA A 308 -11.02 -8.00 21.21
C ALA A 308 -9.84 -8.69 21.92
N SER A 309 -10.06 -9.94 22.34
CA SER A 309 -9.03 -10.82 22.89
C SER A 309 -9.04 -12.16 22.18
N LEU A 310 -7.85 -12.66 21.85
CA LEU A 310 -7.63 -13.99 21.29
C LEU A 310 -6.95 -14.88 22.33
N LYS A 311 -7.32 -16.16 22.35
CA LYS A 311 -6.71 -17.17 23.24
C LYS A 311 -5.94 -18.19 22.43
N SER A 312 -4.77 -18.61 22.92
CA SER A 312 -4.00 -19.68 22.29
C SER A 312 -3.14 -20.47 23.27
N ARG A 313 -2.88 -21.75 22.97
CA ARG A 313 -1.93 -22.57 23.73
C ARG A 313 -0.50 -22.06 23.57
N THR A 314 -0.15 -21.56 22.39
CA THR A 314 1.19 -21.04 22.08
C THR A 314 1.10 -19.79 21.21
N VAL A 315 1.99 -18.82 21.44
CA VAL A 315 2.04 -17.57 20.67
C VAL A 315 3.40 -17.43 20.00
N VAL A 316 3.39 -17.13 18.70
CA VAL A 316 4.59 -16.76 17.92
C VAL A 316 4.54 -15.26 17.67
N ILE A 317 5.56 -14.54 18.15
CA ILE A 317 5.67 -13.09 17.98
C ILE A 317 6.57 -12.80 16.77
N SER A 318 5.98 -12.23 15.72
CA SER A 318 6.64 -11.91 14.45
C SER A 318 6.30 -10.48 13.99
N THR A 319 6.22 -9.54 14.94
CA THR A 319 5.81 -8.15 14.71
C THR A 319 6.87 -7.28 14.03
N GLY A 320 8.07 -7.80 13.81
CA GLY A 320 9.15 -7.13 13.09
C GLY A 320 9.64 -5.86 13.78
N ALA A 321 10.11 -4.91 12.97
CA ALA A 321 10.62 -3.62 13.43
C ALA A 321 10.16 -2.51 12.48
N ARG A 322 10.49 -1.26 12.82
CA ARG A 322 10.37 -0.11 11.93
C ARG A 322 11.68 0.66 11.89
N TRP A 323 12.02 1.21 10.74
CA TRP A 323 13.16 2.09 10.60
C TRP A 323 12.88 3.42 11.29
N ARG A 324 13.90 4.00 11.91
CA ARG A 324 13.81 5.39 12.37
C ARG A 324 13.94 6.32 11.16
N ASN A 325 13.03 7.28 11.09
CA ASN A 325 13.07 8.34 10.10
C ASN A 325 13.82 9.54 10.65
N ILE A 326 14.48 10.30 9.78
CA ILE A 326 15.16 11.56 10.14
C ILE A 326 14.19 12.74 10.18
N ASN A 327 12.99 12.58 9.60
CA ASN A 327 11.86 13.51 9.54
C ASN A 327 12.23 14.88 8.94
N VAL A 328 12.80 14.86 7.73
CA VAL A 328 13.18 16.06 6.98
C VAL A 328 12.42 16.16 5.65
N PRO A 329 12.24 17.36 5.09
CA PRO A 329 11.72 17.53 3.73
C PRO A 329 12.48 16.65 2.72
N GLY A 330 11.74 16.03 1.81
CA GLY A 330 12.26 15.10 0.79
C GLY A 330 12.43 13.65 1.24
N GLU A 331 12.50 13.33 2.54
CA GLU A 331 12.66 11.94 3.00
C GLU A 331 11.51 11.04 2.54
N HIS A 332 10.27 11.46 2.79
CA HIS A 332 9.08 10.70 2.40
C HIS A 332 8.87 10.71 0.87
N GLU A 333 9.09 11.87 0.24
CA GLU A 333 8.89 12.07 -1.20
C GLU A 333 9.82 11.21 -2.06
N PHE A 334 11.08 11.10 -1.65
CA PHE A 334 12.11 10.33 -2.35
C PHE A 334 12.31 8.93 -1.79
N LYS A 335 11.43 8.46 -0.89
CA LYS A 335 11.39 7.07 -0.45
C LYS A 335 11.27 6.16 -1.67
N ASN A 336 12.17 5.18 -1.79
CA ASN A 336 12.28 4.28 -2.94
C ASN A 336 12.65 4.97 -4.28
N LYS A 337 13.04 6.26 -4.27
CA LYS A 337 13.52 7.04 -5.42
C LYS A 337 14.91 7.64 -5.15
N GLY A 338 15.71 6.91 -4.37
CA GLY A 338 17.04 7.33 -3.93
C GLY A 338 17.19 7.36 -2.41
N VAL A 339 16.10 7.47 -1.64
CA VAL A 339 16.12 7.22 -0.18
C VAL A 339 15.89 5.75 0.09
N ALA A 340 16.84 5.12 0.75
CA ALA A 340 16.90 3.71 1.09
C ALA A 340 17.21 3.50 2.58
N TYR A 341 16.81 2.35 3.11
CA TYR A 341 17.05 1.98 4.51
C TYR A 341 17.87 0.70 4.66
N CYS A 342 17.98 -0.11 3.61
CA CYS A 342 18.68 -1.38 3.66
C CYS A 342 19.87 -1.36 2.69
N PRO A 343 21.12 -1.21 3.17
CA PRO A 343 22.30 -1.22 2.29
C PRO A 343 22.46 -2.54 1.53
N HIS A 344 22.13 -3.67 2.17
CA HIS A 344 22.21 -5.00 1.54
C HIS A 344 21.16 -5.20 0.44
N CYS A 345 20.04 -4.49 0.51
CA CYS A 345 18.93 -4.64 -0.43
C CYS A 345 19.18 -3.76 -1.65
N ASP A 346 19.45 -2.46 -1.41
CA ASP A 346 19.47 -1.46 -2.48
C ASP A 346 20.90 -1.09 -2.94
N GLY A 347 21.93 -1.42 -2.17
CA GLY A 347 23.33 -1.08 -2.46
C GLY A 347 23.79 -1.40 -3.89
N PRO A 348 23.50 -2.60 -4.44
CA PRO A 348 23.84 -2.94 -5.83
C PRO A 348 23.29 -1.97 -6.89
N LEU A 349 22.13 -1.34 -6.63
CA LEU A 349 21.48 -0.39 -7.56
C LEU A 349 22.27 0.92 -7.70
N PHE A 350 23.15 1.23 -6.74
CA PHE A 350 23.96 2.45 -6.72
C PHE A 350 25.39 2.23 -7.23
N LYS A 351 25.65 1.17 -7.99
CA LYS A 351 26.97 0.89 -8.56
C LYS A 351 27.53 2.09 -9.32
N GLY A 352 28.73 2.54 -8.92
CA GLY A 352 29.41 3.70 -9.49
C GLY A 352 28.76 5.07 -9.19
N LYS A 353 27.71 5.13 -8.37
CA LYS A 353 27.05 6.38 -7.96
C LYS A 353 27.65 6.95 -6.67
N ARG A 354 27.28 8.17 -6.31
CA ARG A 354 27.61 8.80 -5.02
C ARG A 354 26.43 8.61 -4.10
N VAL A 355 26.70 8.19 -2.87
CA VAL A 355 25.66 7.95 -1.87
C VAL A 355 26.04 8.57 -0.54
N ALA A 356 25.05 8.86 0.29
CA ALA A 356 25.27 9.21 1.68
C ALA A 356 24.78 8.09 2.59
N VAL A 357 25.44 7.93 3.73
CA VAL A 357 24.95 7.11 4.84
C VAL A 357 24.70 8.03 6.03
N ILE A 358 23.48 8.02 6.56
CA ILE A 358 23.10 8.86 7.72
C ILE A 358 23.13 8.00 8.98
N GLY A 359 24.01 8.36 9.92
CA GLY A 359 24.25 7.66 11.18
C GLY A 359 25.66 7.06 11.25
N GLY A 360 26.36 7.25 12.36
CA GLY A 360 27.73 6.79 12.61
C GLY A 360 27.85 5.80 13.79
N GLY A 361 26.77 5.09 14.12
CA GLY A 361 26.83 3.85 14.91
C GLY A 361 27.32 2.66 14.06
N ASN A 362 27.40 1.47 14.66
CA ASN A 362 27.89 0.26 13.94
C ASN A 362 27.17 0.04 12.61
N SER A 363 25.83 0.05 12.58
CA SER A 363 25.05 -0.17 11.35
C SER A 363 25.39 0.82 10.24
N GLY A 364 25.52 2.11 10.56
CA GLY A 364 25.87 3.12 9.55
C GLY A 364 27.31 3.03 9.07
N VAL A 365 28.26 2.77 9.97
CA VAL A 365 29.67 2.61 9.59
C VAL A 365 29.89 1.33 8.77
N GLU A 366 29.26 0.22 9.14
CA GLU A 366 29.29 -1.02 8.35
C GLU A 366 28.65 -0.83 6.97
N ALA A 367 27.48 -0.19 6.91
CA ALA A 367 26.82 0.15 5.65
C ALA A 367 27.72 0.99 4.73
N ALA A 368 28.41 1.98 5.29
CA ALA A 368 29.33 2.82 4.53
C ALA A 368 30.55 2.03 4.03
N ILE A 369 31.09 1.09 4.82
CA ILE A 369 32.17 0.20 4.40
C ILE A 369 31.71 -0.73 3.26
N ASP A 370 30.52 -1.30 3.38
CA ASP A 370 29.94 -2.21 2.38
C ASP A 370 29.69 -1.46 1.05
N LEU A 371 28.98 -0.33 1.12
CA LEU A 371 28.67 0.50 -0.05
C LEU A 371 29.94 1.03 -0.74
N ALA A 372 30.99 1.38 0.02
CA ALA A 372 32.25 1.85 -0.55
C ALA A 372 32.93 0.83 -1.49
N GLY A 373 32.60 -0.47 -1.37
CA GLY A 373 33.06 -1.51 -2.30
C GLY A 373 32.30 -1.57 -3.62
N ILE A 374 31.13 -0.91 -3.72
CA ILE A 374 30.20 -1.01 -4.85
C ILE A 374 30.03 0.33 -5.56
N VAL A 375 29.95 1.41 -4.79
CA VAL A 375 29.58 2.76 -5.25
C VAL A 375 30.84 3.59 -5.58
N GLY A 376 30.65 4.70 -6.28
CA GLY A 376 31.74 5.61 -6.64
C GLY A 376 32.25 6.43 -5.46
N HIS A 377 31.36 6.84 -4.54
CA HIS A 377 31.71 7.62 -3.34
C HIS A 377 30.67 7.45 -2.23
N VAL A 378 31.13 7.41 -0.97
CA VAL A 378 30.25 7.41 0.21
C VAL A 378 30.51 8.67 1.05
N THR A 379 29.44 9.38 1.39
CA THR A 379 29.47 10.47 2.36
C THR A 379 28.76 10.03 3.65
N LEU A 380 29.49 9.79 4.73
CA LEU A 380 28.90 9.46 6.03
C LEU A 380 28.57 10.73 6.80
N ILE A 381 27.30 10.88 7.19
CA ILE A 381 26.77 12.00 7.97
C ILE A 381 26.47 11.51 9.41
N GLU A 382 27.23 12.01 10.38
CA GLU A 382 27.01 11.75 11.81
C GLU A 382 26.54 13.04 12.50
N PHE A 383 25.42 12.91 13.21
CA PHE A 383 24.77 13.99 13.94
C PHE A 383 25.59 14.45 15.16
N ASP A 384 26.20 13.50 15.88
CA ASP A 384 27.03 13.74 17.05
C ASP A 384 28.43 14.25 16.66
N THR A 385 29.18 14.71 17.65
CA THR A 385 30.57 15.17 17.51
C THR A 385 31.56 14.07 17.13
N ALA A 386 31.18 12.80 17.29
CA ALA A 386 32.02 11.65 17.03
C ALA A 386 31.18 10.42 16.61
N LEU A 387 31.81 9.54 15.83
CA LEU A 387 31.23 8.23 15.50
C LEU A 387 31.12 7.38 16.77
N ARG A 388 29.98 6.68 16.92
CA ARG A 388 29.72 5.76 18.03
C ARG A 388 30.03 4.30 17.68
N ALA A 389 30.40 4.02 16.44
CA ALA A 389 30.76 2.68 16.01
C ALA A 389 32.03 2.16 16.70
N ASP A 390 32.21 0.84 16.70
CA ASP A 390 33.40 0.19 17.24
C ASP A 390 34.67 0.71 16.58
N ALA A 391 35.73 0.88 17.37
CA ALA A 391 36.98 1.49 16.91
C ALA A 391 37.61 0.75 15.71
N VAL A 392 37.38 -0.57 15.58
CA VAL A 392 37.84 -1.36 14.44
C VAL A 392 37.14 -0.97 13.14
N LEU A 393 35.83 -0.72 13.20
CA LEU A 393 35.03 -0.28 12.06
C LEU A 393 35.40 1.16 11.67
N GLN A 394 35.58 2.05 12.65
CA GLN A 394 36.03 3.42 12.37
C GLN A 394 37.40 3.45 11.68
N ARG A 395 38.36 2.62 12.12
CA ARG A 395 39.68 2.50 11.47
C ARG A 395 39.55 1.99 10.04
N LYS A 396 38.71 0.97 9.82
CA LYS A 396 38.46 0.44 8.49
C LYS A 396 37.83 1.50 7.57
N LEU A 397 36.80 2.19 8.02
CA LEU A 397 36.13 3.25 7.26
C LEU A 397 37.12 4.35 6.84
N LYS A 398 37.95 4.84 7.79
CA LYS A 398 38.97 5.87 7.53
C LYS A 398 40.10 5.43 6.60
N SER A 399 40.26 4.12 6.37
CA SER A 399 41.27 3.59 5.44
C SER A 399 40.81 3.61 3.97
N LEU A 400 39.53 3.86 3.72
CA LEU A 400 38.94 3.87 2.38
C LEU A 400 39.18 5.22 1.72
N ASN A 401 39.49 5.22 0.43
CA ASN A 401 39.88 6.43 -0.32
C ASN A 401 38.69 7.14 -0.99
N ASN A 402 37.51 6.53 -0.98
CA ASN A 402 36.27 7.03 -1.58
C ASN A 402 35.19 7.31 -0.53
N VAL A 403 35.61 7.67 0.70
CA VAL A 403 34.71 7.93 1.82
C VAL A 403 35.06 9.26 2.49
N ASP A 404 34.07 10.14 2.59
CA ASP A 404 34.11 11.33 3.43
C ASP A 404 33.27 11.14 4.69
N ILE A 405 33.74 11.68 5.82
CA ILE A 405 33.06 11.58 7.12
C ILE A 405 32.81 12.98 7.65
N PHE A 406 31.54 13.33 7.86
CA PHE A 406 31.12 14.59 8.46
C PHE A 406 30.44 14.33 9.80
N THR A 407 31.08 14.75 10.89
CA THR A 407 30.51 14.78 12.24
C THR A 407 29.88 16.15 12.52
N ASN A 408 29.07 16.28 13.58
CA ASN A 408 28.26 17.47 13.86
C ASN A 408 27.32 17.84 12.71
N ALA A 409 26.99 16.89 11.84
CA ALA A 409 26.24 17.14 10.62
C ALA A 409 24.79 16.67 10.79
N GLN A 410 23.85 17.61 10.79
CA GLN A 410 22.42 17.33 10.82
C GLN A 410 21.85 17.50 9.42
N THR A 411 21.42 16.42 8.77
CA THR A 411 20.64 16.52 7.54
C THR A 411 19.39 17.38 7.78
N THR A 412 19.16 18.36 6.90
CA THR A 412 18.02 19.28 6.96
C THR A 412 17.04 19.09 5.82
N GLU A 413 17.49 18.54 4.69
CA GLU A 413 16.68 18.33 3.50
C GLU A 413 17.33 17.26 2.61
N ILE A 414 16.51 16.46 1.93
CA ILE A 414 16.93 15.60 0.82
C ILE A 414 16.34 16.21 -0.45
N THR A 415 17.19 16.49 -1.44
CA THR A 415 16.78 17.23 -2.65
C THR A 415 16.66 16.28 -3.83
N GLY A 416 15.75 16.60 -4.75
CA GLY A 416 15.50 15.80 -5.94
C GLY A 416 14.43 16.41 -6.83
N ASP A 417 14.26 15.81 -8.01
CA ASP A 417 13.14 16.09 -8.92
C ASP A 417 12.22 14.87 -9.00
N GLN A 418 12.50 13.92 -9.90
CA GLN A 418 11.90 12.60 -9.94
C GLN A 418 12.64 11.61 -9.05
N LYS A 419 13.91 11.89 -8.74
CA LYS A 419 14.78 11.08 -7.88
C LYS A 419 15.75 11.97 -7.09
N VAL A 420 16.36 11.41 -6.06
CA VAL A 420 17.40 12.11 -5.27
C VAL A 420 18.51 12.63 -6.18
N ASN A 421 18.86 13.90 -5.98
CA ASN A 421 20.01 14.56 -6.62
C ASN A 421 21.00 15.18 -5.59
N GLY A 422 20.65 15.18 -4.31
CA GLY A 422 21.51 15.66 -3.25
C GLY A 422 20.92 15.56 -1.84
N LEU A 423 21.72 15.97 -0.86
CA LEU A 423 21.25 16.32 0.48
C LEU A 423 21.78 17.68 0.91
N VAL A 424 21.07 18.33 1.83
CA VAL A 424 21.57 19.48 2.58
C VAL A 424 21.74 19.07 4.04
N TYR A 425 22.87 19.43 4.63
CA TYR A 425 23.10 19.29 6.06
C TYR A 425 23.57 20.59 6.68
N LYS A 426 23.24 20.77 7.96
CA LYS A 426 23.71 21.84 8.83
C LYS A 426 24.85 21.32 9.69
N ASP A 427 25.99 22.00 9.64
CA ASP A 427 27.00 21.87 10.68
C ASP A 427 26.44 22.50 11.97
N ARG A 428 26.26 21.66 12.99
CA ARG A 428 25.66 22.04 14.27
C ARG A 428 26.56 22.95 15.10
N ALA A 429 27.88 22.95 14.87
CA ALA A 429 28.82 23.79 15.58
C ALA A 429 28.85 25.22 15.03
N SER A 430 28.91 25.37 13.70
CA SER A 430 29.00 26.68 13.03
C SER A 430 27.64 27.25 12.61
N GLY A 431 26.65 26.39 12.43
CA GLY A 431 25.36 26.73 11.84
C GLY A 431 25.35 26.79 10.31
N ALA A 432 26.49 26.55 9.65
CA ALA A 432 26.62 26.60 8.19
C ALA A 432 25.82 25.48 7.50
N LEU A 433 25.22 25.79 6.36
CA LEU A 433 24.56 24.82 5.49
C LEU A 433 25.50 24.37 4.38
N HIS A 434 25.51 23.06 4.13
CA HIS A 434 26.32 22.41 3.10
C HIS A 434 25.43 21.55 2.23
N THR A 435 25.64 21.63 0.92
CA THR A 435 24.95 20.81 -0.08
C THR A 435 25.90 19.74 -0.60
N VAL A 436 25.46 18.49 -0.60
CA VAL A 436 26.20 17.33 -1.10
C VAL A 436 25.44 16.76 -2.31
N PRO A 437 25.97 16.88 -3.54
CA PRO A 437 25.35 16.27 -4.71
C PRO A 437 25.58 14.76 -4.70
N LEU A 438 24.51 13.99 -4.80
CA LEU A 438 24.52 12.53 -4.75
C LEU A 438 23.27 11.90 -5.35
N GLU A 439 23.28 10.60 -5.58
CA GLU A 439 22.14 9.89 -6.19
C GLU A 439 21.39 9.01 -5.19
N GLY A 440 21.94 8.73 -4.01
CA GLY A 440 21.30 7.90 -2.98
C GLY A 440 21.58 8.31 -1.54
N VAL A 441 20.63 8.07 -0.65
CA VAL A 441 20.72 8.33 0.80
C VAL A 441 20.28 7.07 1.55
N PHE A 442 21.19 6.48 2.32
CA PHE A 442 20.96 5.31 3.16
C PHE A 442 20.81 5.73 4.62
N ILE A 443 19.61 5.61 5.16
CA ILE A 443 19.30 6.03 6.54
C ILE A 443 19.58 4.88 7.50
N GLN A 444 20.61 5.02 8.34
CA GLN A 444 21.11 4.00 9.29
C GLN A 444 21.12 4.50 10.74
N ILE A 445 20.05 5.19 11.15
CA ILE A 445 19.90 5.76 12.51
C ILE A 445 19.23 4.80 13.53
N GLY A 446 19.03 3.55 13.13
CA GLY A 446 18.57 2.46 13.98
C GLY A 446 17.18 1.92 13.63
N LEU A 447 16.91 0.73 14.16
CA LEU A 447 15.63 0.05 14.10
C LEU A 447 14.92 0.18 15.44
N ILE A 448 13.60 0.27 15.41
CA ILE A 448 12.74 0.16 16.59
C ILE A 448 11.94 -1.13 16.45
N PRO A 449 12.23 -2.17 17.25
CA PRO A 449 11.40 -3.37 17.30
C PRO A 449 9.95 -3.02 17.68
N ASN A 450 8.98 -3.72 17.09
CA ASN A 450 7.57 -3.56 17.43
C ASN A 450 7.22 -4.43 18.67
N THR A 451 7.95 -4.21 19.77
CA THR A 451 7.91 -4.99 21.02
C THR A 451 7.47 -4.19 22.24
N ASP A 452 7.16 -2.89 22.09
CA ASP A 452 6.77 -2.01 23.22
C ASP A 452 5.61 -2.59 24.05
N TRP A 453 4.65 -3.26 23.41
CA TRP A 453 3.49 -3.91 24.01
C TRP A 453 3.80 -5.19 24.83
N LEU A 454 5.04 -5.66 24.80
CA LEU A 454 5.52 -6.86 25.50
C LEU A 454 6.33 -6.56 26.77
N LYS A 455 6.63 -5.28 27.03
CA LYS A 455 7.44 -4.85 28.17
C LYS A 455 6.85 -5.36 29.49
N GLY A 456 7.69 -6.01 30.29
CA GLY A 456 7.29 -6.59 31.58
C GLY A 456 6.64 -7.97 31.50
N VAL A 457 6.42 -8.50 30.28
CA VAL A 457 5.85 -9.84 30.06
C VAL A 457 6.88 -10.78 29.45
N VAL A 458 7.61 -10.30 28.44
CA VAL A 458 8.71 -11.04 27.80
C VAL A 458 10.03 -10.33 28.10
N GLU A 459 11.09 -11.10 28.30
CA GLU A 459 12.44 -10.53 28.47
C GLU A 459 12.90 -9.87 27.16
N LEU A 460 13.23 -8.59 27.22
CA LEU A 460 13.67 -7.80 26.08
C LEU A 460 15.12 -7.39 26.25
N SER A 461 15.85 -7.27 25.14
CA SER A 461 17.21 -6.73 25.18
C SER A 461 17.18 -5.22 25.48
N LYS A 462 18.35 -4.62 25.70
CA LYS A 462 18.46 -3.14 25.80
C LYS A 462 18.01 -2.39 24.53
N HIS A 463 17.83 -3.11 23.41
CA HIS A 463 17.38 -2.57 22.13
C HIS A 463 15.90 -2.83 21.84
N GLY A 464 15.18 -3.43 22.79
CA GLY A 464 13.80 -3.89 22.60
C GLY A 464 13.72 -5.37 22.34
#